data_AF-A0A7S2UFJ8-F1
#
_entry.id   AF-A0A7S2UFJ8-F1
#
_cell.length_a   1.000
_cell.length_b   1.000
_cell.length_c   1.000
_cell.angle_alpha   90.00
_cell.angle_beta   90.00
_cell.angle_gamma   90.00
#
_symmetry.space_group_name_H-M   'P 1'
#
loop_
_entity.id
_entity.type
_entity.pdbx_description
1 polymer ?
#
loop_
_entity_poly.entity_id
_entity_poly.type
_entity_poly.pdbx_seq_one_letter_code
_entity_poly.pdbx_strand_id
1 'polypeptide(L)'
;AELARRGLSFHHGGEKAAPEYTICALSGMSSSSDVHRYRQCGVAMCLIGESLMRAADPKAAIASLCLDPADHEKSEGTANVGSAYTAGTKLVKVCGITNPEDALVACRASANLIGIIFASKSKRCIQSVEQGRAIVQAVREFGERTDRIDILANYDDESKRSPLEALVCKSKLLQEAARRPLVVGVFQNQDSSFIADMVEQCGLDLVQLHGNEGMAAANPKLCGGVPALRVMDIETKSSSGGATEMDQDETETDPTKRILEALTADPLAILLDTSIKGDKSGGGTGVTFDWTIAEALQNNGLPVLIAGGLQAENVESAVSSVRPWGVDVSSGVEASPGQKNHKQVTAFCTNVRHAAKEASKGF
;
A
#
# COMPACT_ATOMS: atom_id res chain seq x y z
N ALA A 1 31.24 -5.03 -17.43
CA ALA A 1 31.04 -6.35 -18.08
C ALA A 1 29.56 -6.70 -18.28
N GLU A 2 28.71 -6.49 -17.28
CA GLU A 2 27.28 -6.81 -17.37
C GLU A 2 26.49 -5.85 -18.28
N LEU A 3 26.82 -4.56 -18.26
CA LEU A 3 26.24 -3.56 -19.16
C LEU A 3 26.57 -3.82 -20.64
N ALA A 4 27.80 -4.28 -20.92
CA ALA A 4 28.22 -4.68 -22.26
C ALA A 4 27.45 -5.91 -22.78
N ARG A 5 27.09 -6.86 -21.90
CA ARG A 5 26.22 -8.01 -22.27
C ARG A 5 24.77 -7.58 -22.57
N ARG A 6 24.35 -6.40 -22.11
CA ARG A 6 23.03 -5.81 -22.38
C ARG A 6 22.99 -4.92 -23.62
N GLY A 7 24.05 -4.95 -24.45
CA GLY A 7 24.08 -4.21 -25.72
C GLY A 7 24.46 -2.73 -25.59
N LEU A 8 24.94 -2.31 -24.42
CA LEU A 8 25.47 -0.95 -24.23
C LEU A 8 26.98 -0.95 -24.48
N SER A 9 27.39 -0.42 -25.63
CA SER A 9 28.79 -0.23 -26.02
C SER A 9 29.17 1.25 -25.93
N PHE A 10 30.26 1.55 -25.24
CA PHE A 10 30.81 2.90 -25.10
C PHE A 10 32.04 3.04 -26.01
N HIS A 11 32.10 4.12 -26.79
CA HIS A 11 33.23 4.42 -27.66
C HIS A 11 34.26 5.30 -26.94
N HIS A 12 35.48 4.79 -26.77
CA HIS A 12 36.63 5.54 -26.27
C HIS A 12 37.32 6.29 -27.42
N GLY A 13 37.18 7.63 -27.45
CA GLY A 13 38.02 8.52 -28.25
C GLY A 13 39.31 8.87 -27.49
N GLY A 14 40.45 8.82 -28.18
CA GLY A 14 41.79 8.81 -27.59
C GLY A 14 42.27 10.08 -26.87
N GLU A 15 43.23 9.83 -25.97
CA GLU A 15 44.28 10.72 -25.44
C GLU A 15 43.90 12.15 -25.03
N LYS A 16 43.37 12.31 -23.81
CA LYS A 16 43.95 13.12 -22.71
C LYS A 16 43.02 13.09 -21.49
N ALA A 17 43.63 13.00 -20.31
CA ALA A 17 42.97 12.88 -19.01
C ALA A 17 41.87 13.95 -18.81
N ALA A 18 40.61 13.52 -18.84
CA ALA A 18 39.46 14.20 -18.27
C ALA A 18 38.79 13.22 -17.29
N PRO A 19 38.11 13.67 -16.23
CA PRO A 19 37.45 12.76 -15.32
C PRO A 19 36.42 11.95 -16.14
N GLU A 20 36.48 10.63 -16.03
CA GLU A 20 35.68 9.69 -16.83
C GLU A 20 34.23 9.70 -16.30
N TYR A 21 33.49 10.78 -16.60
CA TYR A 21 32.10 10.91 -16.18
C TYR A 21 31.24 9.96 -17.00
N THR A 22 30.79 8.88 -16.37
CA THR A 22 29.76 8.01 -16.94
C THR A 22 28.40 8.65 -16.71
N ILE A 23 27.78 9.11 -17.80
CA ILE A 23 26.42 9.65 -17.81
C ILE A 23 25.47 8.50 -18.15
N CYS A 24 24.49 8.25 -17.29
CA CYS A 24 23.41 7.30 -17.58
C CYS A 24 22.07 8.05 -17.60
N ALA A 25 21.36 7.93 -18.74
CA ALA A 25 19.97 8.33 -18.84
C ALA A 25 19.10 7.11 -18.48
N LEU A 26 18.53 7.14 -17.27
CA LEU A 26 17.77 6.03 -16.70
C LEU A 26 16.36 6.54 -16.41
N SER A 27 15.34 5.86 -16.94
CA SER A 27 13.96 6.27 -16.71
C SER A 27 13.52 5.94 -15.28
N GLY A 28 12.59 6.73 -14.74
CA GLY A 28 11.88 6.40 -13.50
C GLY A 28 12.63 6.65 -12.16
N MET A 29 13.89 7.08 -12.17
CA MET A 29 14.57 7.47 -10.93
C MET A 29 13.73 8.41 -10.06
N SER A 30 13.50 8.05 -8.80
CA SER A 30 12.49 8.75 -8.01
C SER A 30 12.67 8.64 -6.50
N SER A 31 13.75 8.03 -6.05
CA SER A 31 14.11 7.93 -4.64
C SER A 31 15.61 8.09 -4.43
N SER A 32 16.00 8.49 -3.22
CA SER A 32 17.41 8.52 -2.78
C SER A 32 18.08 7.15 -2.88
N SER A 33 17.34 6.06 -2.67
CA SER A 33 17.84 4.70 -2.82
C SER A 33 18.22 4.36 -4.26
N ASP A 34 17.48 4.88 -5.25
CA ASP A 34 17.84 4.70 -6.66
C ASP A 34 19.11 5.47 -7.00
N VAL A 35 19.22 6.71 -6.52
CA VAL A 35 20.44 7.53 -6.67
C VAL A 35 21.64 6.83 -6.04
N HIS A 36 21.50 6.29 -4.83
CA HIS A 36 22.58 5.57 -4.15
C HIS A 36 23.00 4.30 -4.88
N ARG A 37 22.04 3.51 -5.38
CA ARG A 37 22.31 2.31 -6.18
C ARG A 37 23.14 2.65 -7.42
N TYR A 38 22.78 3.71 -8.15
CA TYR A 38 23.53 4.13 -9.33
C TYR A 38 24.89 4.72 -8.99
N ARG A 39 25.00 5.43 -7.87
CA ARG A 39 26.28 5.92 -7.35
C ARG A 39 27.23 4.76 -7.02
N GLN A 40 26.75 3.69 -6.41
CA GLN A 40 27.55 2.47 -6.17
C GLN A 40 28.02 1.81 -7.47
N CYS A 41 27.27 1.98 -8.56
CA CYS A 41 27.66 1.53 -9.90
C CYS A 41 28.61 2.50 -10.63
N GLY A 42 29.04 3.60 -10.01
CA GLY A 42 29.96 4.58 -10.61
C GLY A 42 29.29 5.59 -11.55
N VAL A 43 27.96 5.70 -11.53
CA VAL A 43 27.24 6.71 -12.32
C VAL A 43 27.48 8.09 -11.70
N ALA A 44 27.95 9.03 -12.52
CA ALA A 44 28.29 10.39 -12.05
C ALA A 44 27.17 11.41 -12.26
N MET A 45 26.26 11.15 -13.20
CA MET A 45 25.14 12.03 -13.53
C MET A 45 23.90 11.21 -13.88
N CYS A 46 22.76 11.65 -13.36
CA CYS A 46 21.46 11.04 -13.60
C CYS A 46 20.50 12.07 -14.20
N LEU A 47 19.75 11.68 -15.23
CA LEU A 47 18.69 12.49 -15.80
C LEU A 47 17.35 12.03 -15.22
N ILE A 48 16.65 12.94 -14.55
CA ILE A 48 15.40 12.65 -13.85
C ILE A 48 14.31 13.54 -14.43
N GLY A 49 13.28 12.92 -15.00
CA GLY A 49 12.20 13.62 -15.69
C GLY A 49 10.86 13.36 -15.04
N GLU A 50 10.23 12.25 -15.42
CA GLU A 50 8.85 11.90 -15.08
C GLU A 50 8.49 12.05 -13.59
N SER A 51 9.35 11.60 -12.69
CA SER A 51 9.13 11.70 -11.24
C SER A 51 9.17 13.13 -10.71
N LEU A 52 10.09 13.96 -11.20
CA LEU A 52 10.14 15.38 -10.86
C LEU A 52 8.99 16.15 -11.51
N MET A 53 8.59 15.78 -12.72
CA MET A 53 7.46 16.39 -13.42
C MET A 53 6.11 16.06 -12.78
N ARG A 54 6.01 14.96 -12.05
CA ARG A 54 4.81 14.56 -11.29
C ARG A 54 4.82 15.02 -9.83
N ALA A 55 5.94 15.50 -9.32
CA ALA A 55 6.05 15.95 -7.94
C ALA A 55 5.22 17.22 -7.72
N ALA A 56 4.43 17.25 -6.64
CA ALA A 56 3.68 18.44 -6.24
C ALA A 56 4.63 19.60 -5.86
N ASP A 57 5.79 19.28 -5.28
CA ASP A 57 6.89 20.20 -5.05
C ASP A 57 8.18 19.63 -5.68
N PRO A 58 8.54 20.06 -6.91
CA PRO A 58 9.76 19.62 -7.58
C PRO A 58 11.03 19.93 -6.78
N LYS A 59 11.04 20.98 -5.96
CA LYS A 59 12.21 21.36 -5.15
C LYS A 59 12.40 20.38 -3.99
N ALA A 60 11.31 20.03 -3.30
CA ALA A 60 11.34 19.00 -2.26
C ALA A 60 11.68 17.62 -2.83
N ALA A 61 11.14 17.28 -4.01
CA ALA A 61 11.48 16.04 -4.71
C ALA A 61 12.96 15.99 -5.11
N ILE A 62 13.55 17.08 -5.62
CA ILE A 62 15.01 17.15 -5.87
C ILE A 62 15.81 16.94 -4.57
N ALA A 63 15.41 17.58 -3.47
CA ALA A 63 16.10 17.42 -2.18
C ALA A 63 16.04 15.96 -1.69
N SER A 64 14.89 15.30 -1.86
CA SER A 64 14.67 13.90 -1.44
C SER A 64 15.48 12.85 -2.19
N LEU A 65 16.07 13.22 -3.32
CA LEU A 65 16.90 12.33 -4.11
C LEU A 65 18.30 12.17 -3.50
N CYS A 66 18.67 12.96 -2.49
CA CYS A 66 19.97 12.91 -1.83
C CYS A 66 21.13 12.88 -2.86
N LEU A 67 21.07 13.83 -3.79
CA LEU A 67 22.08 13.96 -4.85
C LEU A 67 23.48 14.22 -4.29
N ASP A 68 23.58 14.75 -3.06
CA ASP A 68 24.80 14.75 -2.25
C ASP A 68 24.96 13.43 -1.46
N PRO A 69 26.12 12.74 -1.54
CA PRO A 69 26.43 11.58 -0.71
C PRO A 69 26.20 11.76 0.79
N ALA A 70 26.50 12.93 1.34
CA ALA A 70 26.35 13.21 2.77
C ALA A 70 24.88 13.33 3.20
N ASP A 71 23.97 13.58 2.26
CA ASP A 71 22.53 13.65 2.53
C ASP A 71 21.88 12.26 2.59
N HIS A 72 22.44 11.28 1.88
CA HIS A 72 21.94 9.90 1.92
C HIS A 72 22.19 9.24 3.28
N GLU A 73 23.40 9.43 3.83
CA GLU A 73 23.76 8.92 5.16
C GLU A 73 22.92 9.56 6.29
N LYS A 74 22.46 10.81 6.10
CA LYS A 74 21.53 11.49 7.01
C LYS A 74 20.05 11.08 6.78
N SER A 75 19.70 10.74 5.54
CA SER A 75 18.36 10.33 5.10
C SER A 75 17.98 8.90 5.48
N GLU A 76 18.94 8.01 5.75
CA GLU A 76 18.63 6.66 6.26
C GLU A 76 17.90 6.68 7.61
N GLY A 77 17.90 7.81 8.32
CA GLY A 77 17.14 8.03 9.56
C GLY A 77 15.84 8.84 9.42
N THR A 78 15.58 9.48 8.27
CA THR A 78 14.40 10.33 8.05
C THR A 78 13.77 10.06 6.69
N ALA A 79 12.54 9.55 6.68
CA ALA A 79 11.77 9.42 5.45
C ALA A 79 11.59 10.82 4.82
N ASN A 80 12.08 11.03 3.61
CA ASN A 80 12.01 12.31 2.91
C ASN A 80 10.55 12.75 2.68
N VAL A 81 10.08 13.63 3.56
CA VAL A 81 8.77 14.27 3.50
C VAL A 81 8.69 15.21 2.31
N GLY A 82 7.57 15.15 1.60
CA GLY A 82 7.30 16.05 0.46
C GLY A 82 7.81 15.54 -0.88
N SER A 83 8.39 14.33 -0.94
CA SER A 83 8.66 13.63 -2.20
C SER A 83 7.58 12.60 -2.51
N ALA A 84 7.28 12.43 -3.79
CA ALA A 84 6.32 11.43 -4.23
C ALA A 84 6.75 10.02 -3.81
N TYR A 85 5.81 9.22 -3.32
CA TYR A 85 5.98 7.80 -3.13
C TYR A 85 6.14 7.11 -4.49
N THR A 86 7.26 6.43 -4.69
CA THR A 86 7.63 5.88 -6.00
C THR A 86 8.19 4.47 -5.95
N ALA A 87 8.25 3.86 -4.77
CA ALA A 87 8.80 2.51 -4.62
C ALA A 87 7.95 1.43 -5.32
N GLY A 88 6.72 1.75 -5.74
CA GLY A 88 5.82 0.85 -6.48
C GLY A 88 5.16 -0.21 -5.60
N THR A 89 4.43 -1.15 -6.19
CA THR A 89 3.62 -2.10 -5.41
C THR A 89 4.44 -3.12 -4.64
N LYS A 90 4.24 -3.16 -3.32
CA LYS A 90 4.95 -4.01 -2.35
C LYS A 90 4.07 -5.01 -1.62
N LEU A 91 2.77 -4.71 -1.49
CA LEU A 91 1.85 -5.52 -0.70
C LEU A 91 0.67 -6.03 -1.51
N VAL A 92 0.31 -7.29 -1.27
CA VAL A 92 -0.94 -7.89 -1.71
C VAL A 92 -1.73 -8.32 -0.49
N LYS A 93 -2.97 -7.85 -0.37
CA LYS A 93 -3.91 -8.27 0.66
C LYS A 93 -5.06 -9.06 0.03
N VAL A 94 -5.40 -10.20 0.63
CA VAL A 94 -6.59 -10.99 0.29
C VAL A 94 -7.53 -10.98 1.49
N CYS A 95 -8.67 -10.34 1.34
CA CYS A 95 -9.63 -10.07 2.40
C CYS A 95 -10.85 -11.00 2.33
N GLY A 96 -11.58 -11.15 3.44
CA GLY A 96 -12.79 -11.98 3.49
C GLY A 96 -12.50 -13.48 3.47
N ILE A 97 -11.39 -13.90 4.07
CA ILE A 97 -11.03 -15.31 4.26
C ILE A 97 -11.88 -15.88 5.39
N THR A 98 -12.47 -17.04 5.16
CA THR A 98 -13.37 -17.70 6.12
C THR A 98 -12.88 -19.08 6.56
N ASN A 99 -11.82 -19.61 5.96
CA ASN A 99 -11.31 -20.93 6.28
C ASN A 99 -9.78 -21.02 6.06
N PRO A 100 -9.09 -21.97 6.71
CA PRO A 100 -7.65 -22.13 6.59
C PRO A 100 -7.16 -22.46 5.18
N GLU A 101 -7.94 -23.21 4.40
CA GLU A 101 -7.56 -23.63 3.05
C GLU A 101 -7.40 -22.42 2.11
N ASP A 102 -8.39 -21.53 2.09
CA ASP A 102 -8.34 -20.29 1.33
C ASP A 102 -7.18 -19.38 1.78
N ALA A 103 -6.90 -19.34 3.09
CA ALA A 103 -5.78 -18.59 3.66
C ALA A 103 -4.44 -19.11 3.11
N LEU A 104 -4.24 -20.43 3.10
CA LEU A 104 -3.01 -21.06 2.62
C LEU A 104 -2.83 -20.88 1.11
N VAL A 105 -3.92 -20.88 0.34
CA VAL A 105 -3.86 -20.56 -1.10
C VAL A 105 -3.39 -19.13 -1.33
N ALA A 106 -3.94 -18.16 -0.61
CA ALA A 106 -3.49 -16.77 -0.68
C ALA A 106 -2.01 -16.63 -0.28
N CYS A 107 -1.58 -17.29 0.80
CA CYS A 107 -0.19 -17.27 1.24
C CYS A 107 0.77 -17.87 0.17
N ARG A 108 0.44 -19.02 -0.40
CA ARG A 108 1.22 -19.65 -1.49
C ARG A 108 1.27 -18.79 -2.75
N ALA A 109 0.21 -18.03 -3.00
CA ALA A 109 0.16 -17.04 -4.08
C ALA A 109 0.96 -15.76 -3.78
N SER A 110 1.61 -15.68 -2.62
CA SER A 110 2.38 -14.53 -2.12
C SER A 110 1.56 -13.31 -1.69
N ALA A 111 0.34 -13.55 -1.18
CA ALA A 111 -0.35 -12.52 -0.40
C ALA A 111 0.41 -12.26 0.91
N ASN A 112 0.60 -10.98 1.23
CA ASN A 112 1.28 -10.50 2.44
C ASN A 112 0.31 -10.38 3.61
N LEU A 113 -0.94 -10.00 3.34
CA LEU A 113 -1.94 -9.71 4.37
C LEU A 113 -3.18 -10.56 4.12
N ILE A 114 -3.64 -11.26 5.16
CA ILE A 114 -4.79 -12.18 5.13
C ILE A 114 -5.91 -11.58 5.98
N GLY A 115 -6.97 -11.08 5.34
CA GLY A 115 -8.06 -10.40 6.03
C GLY A 115 -9.18 -11.35 6.44
N ILE A 116 -9.51 -11.38 7.74
CA ILE A 116 -10.69 -12.06 8.28
C ILE A 116 -11.67 -11.02 8.82
N ILE A 117 -12.97 -11.19 8.59
CA ILE A 117 -13.96 -10.14 8.86
C ILE A 117 -14.78 -10.46 10.10
N PHE A 118 -14.90 -9.48 11.01
CA PHE A 118 -15.71 -9.55 12.23
C PHE A 118 -16.95 -8.65 12.17
N ALA A 119 -17.12 -7.88 11.10
CA ALA A 119 -18.31 -7.06 10.86
C ALA A 119 -19.55 -7.94 10.61
N SER A 120 -20.49 -7.94 11.57
CA SER A 120 -21.66 -8.84 11.59
C SER A 120 -22.58 -8.73 10.37
N LYS A 121 -22.64 -7.56 9.72
CA LYS A 121 -23.43 -7.34 8.50
C LYS A 121 -22.78 -7.93 7.24
N SER A 122 -21.51 -8.33 7.31
CA SER A 122 -20.79 -8.90 6.18
C SER A 122 -21.20 -10.34 5.93
N LYS A 123 -21.48 -10.68 4.67
CA LYS A 123 -21.66 -12.08 4.22
C LYS A 123 -20.40 -12.95 4.42
N ARG A 124 -19.27 -12.30 4.72
CA ARG A 124 -17.94 -12.92 4.91
C ARG A 124 -17.51 -12.90 6.38
N CYS A 125 -18.42 -12.51 7.28
CA CYS A 125 -18.11 -12.50 8.72
C CYS A 125 -17.77 -13.91 9.18
N ILE A 126 -16.70 -14.07 9.95
CA ILE A 126 -16.46 -15.33 10.65
C ILE A 126 -17.56 -15.56 11.69
N GLN A 127 -17.88 -16.83 11.95
CA GLN A 127 -19.00 -17.24 12.78
C GLN A 127 -18.58 -17.61 14.21
N SER A 128 -17.28 -17.80 14.44
CA SER A 128 -16.74 -18.17 15.75
C SER A 128 -15.28 -17.75 15.92
N VAL A 129 -14.84 -17.67 17.17
CA VAL A 129 -13.44 -17.45 17.54
C VAL A 129 -12.58 -18.63 17.08
N GLU A 130 -13.09 -19.85 17.16
CA GLU A 130 -12.41 -21.08 16.73
C GLU A 130 -12.07 -21.03 15.25
N GLN A 131 -13.00 -20.53 14.42
CA GLN A 131 -12.77 -20.32 12.99
C GLN A 131 -11.67 -19.29 12.74
N GLY A 132 -11.68 -18.16 13.45
CA GLY A 132 -10.63 -17.14 13.37
C GLY A 132 -9.26 -17.69 13.78
N ARG A 133 -9.20 -18.41 14.91
CA ARG A 133 -7.98 -19.04 15.43
C ARG A 133 -7.40 -20.07 14.47
N ALA A 134 -8.25 -20.90 13.84
CA ALA A 134 -7.81 -21.89 12.85
C ALA A 134 -7.14 -21.24 11.64
N ILE A 135 -7.69 -20.10 11.16
CA ILE A 135 -7.08 -19.33 10.06
C ILE A 135 -5.73 -18.74 10.51
N VAL A 136 -5.69 -18.11 11.70
CA VAL A 136 -4.46 -17.54 12.26
C VAL A 136 -3.36 -18.59 12.39
N GLN A 137 -3.70 -19.76 12.94
CA GLN A 137 -2.75 -20.86 13.10
C GLN A 137 -2.17 -21.30 11.75
N ALA A 138 -3.01 -21.53 10.73
CA ALA A 138 -2.54 -21.94 9.41
C ALA A 138 -1.61 -20.90 8.75
N VAL A 139 -1.92 -19.60 8.91
CA VAL A 139 -1.08 -18.51 8.38
C VAL A 139 0.25 -18.41 9.13
N ARG A 140 0.24 -18.56 10.45
CA ARG A 140 1.46 -18.55 11.28
C ARG A 140 2.36 -19.75 10.97
N GLU A 141 1.80 -20.95 10.88
CA GLU A 141 2.51 -22.17 10.49
C GLU A 141 3.16 -22.01 9.10
N PHE A 142 2.41 -21.50 8.12
CA PHE A 142 2.96 -21.19 6.79
C PHE A 142 4.13 -20.19 6.86
N GLY A 143 4.02 -19.17 7.71
CA GLY A 143 5.06 -18.17 7.92
C GLY A 143 6.21 -18.62 8.84
N GLU A 144 6.21 -19.88 9.30
CA GLU A 144 7.15 -20.42 10.28
C GLU A 144 7.22 -19.56 11.56
N ARG A 145 6.06 -19.18 12.08
CA ARG A 145 5.89 -18.38 13.30
C ARG A 145 5.05 -19.12 14.33
N THR A 146 5.38 -18.96 15.60
CA THR A 146 4.53 -19.37 16.72
C THR A 146 3.69 -18.19 17.25
N ASP A 147 4.25 -16.98 17.17
CA ASP A 147 3.71 -15.78 17.79
C ASP A 147 3.50 -14.61 16.82
N ARG A 148 2.88 -13.55 17.34
CA ARG A 148 2.71 -12.27 16.64
C ARG A 148 4.06 -11.63 16.38
N ILE A 149 4.19 -10.92 15.27
CA ILE A 149 5.34 -10.04 15.02
C ILE A 149 5.04 -8.70 15.68
N ASP A 150 5.96 -8.22 16.52
CA ASP A 150 5.91 -6.83 16.98
C ASP A 150 6.42 -5.89 15.88
N ILE A 151 5.47 -5.37 15.10
CA ILE A 151 5.74 -4.51 13.94
C ILE A 151 6.35 -3.18 14.37
N LEU A 152 6.05 -2.71 15.58
CA LEU A 152 6.46 -1.41 16.08
C LEU A 152 7.65 -1.50 17.06
N ALA A 153 8.28 -2.66 17.23
CA ALA A 153 9.38 -2.88 18.16
C ALA A 153 10.54 -1.87 18.00
N ASN A 154 10.86 -1.51 16.75
CA ASN A 154 11.93 -0.55 16.40
C ASN A 154 11.38 0.82 15.98
N TYR A 155 10.10 1.10 16.25
CA TYR A 155 9.52 2.41 15.95
C TYR A 155 9.93 3.40 17.05
N ASP A 156 10.96 4.19 16.77
CA ASP A 156 11.35 5.27 17.68
C ASP A 156 10.25 6.35 17.71
N ASP A 157 9.70 6.57 18.91
CA ASP A 157 8.67 7.58 19.17
C ASP A 157 9.28 8.99 19.15
N GLU A 158 9.48 9.52 17.96
CA GLU A 158 9.85 10.91 17.81
C GLU A 158 8.61 11.77 17.74
N SER A 159 8.24 12.33 18.89
CA SER A 159 7.35 13.48 19.11
C SER A 159 7.64 14.72 18.24
N LYS A 160 8.53 14.61 17.25
CA LYS A 160 8.97 15.63 16.28
C LYS A 160 8.53 15.35 14.84
N ARG A 161 7.93 14.19 14.55
CA ARG A 161 7.47 13.83 13.19
C ARG A 161 6.07 14.35 12.92
N SER A 162 5.86 14.85 11.72
CA SER A 162 4.53 15.08 11.14
C SER A 162 3.74 13.76 11.04
N PRO A 163 2.40 13.81 11.02
CA PRO A 163 1.58 12.61 10.81
C PRO A 163 1.94 11.81 9.56
N LEU A 164 2.28 12.49 8.47
CA LEU A 164 2.69 11.87 7.21
C LEU A 164 4.00 11.09 7.36
N GLU A 165 5.02 11.68 8.00
CA GLU A 165 6.29 11.00 8.30
C GLU A 165 6.10 9.72 9.10
N ALA A 166 5.29 9.82 10.16
CA ALA A 166 4.96 8.70 11.02
C ALA A 166 4.33 7.56 10.20
N LEU A 167 3.36 7.87 9.33
CA LEU A 167 2.70 6.90 8.46
C LEU A 167 3.65 6.27 7.44
N VAL A 168 4.54 7.06 6.83
CA VAL A 168 5.53 6.54 5.87
C VAL A 168 6.51 5.58 6.56
N CYS A 169 7.03 5.95 7.73
CA CYS A 169 7.92 5.08 8.53
C CYS A 169 7.20 3.79 8.95
N LYS A 170 5.98 3.90 9.47
CA LYS A 170 5.16 2.76 9.87
C LYS A 170 4.81 1.83 8.70
N SER A 171 4.56 2.39 7.52
CA SER A 171 4.31 1.60 6.31
C SER A 171 5.55 0.78 5.92
N LYS A 172 6.76 1.32 6.06
CA LYS A 172 8.01 0.55 5.84
C LYS A 172 8.14 -0.61 6.83
N LEU A 173 7.84 -0.38 8.11
CA LEU A 173 7.84 -1.43 9.13
C LEU A 173 6.81 -2.53 8.80
N LEU A 174 5.60 -2.15 8.35
CA LEU A 174 4.61 -3.13 7.88
C LEU A 174 5.15 -3.93 6.69
N GLN A 175 5.77 -3.28 5.71
CA GLN A 175 6.35 -3.96 4.56
C GLN A 175 7.41 -4.99 4.96
N GLU A 176 8.26 -4.68 5.93
CA GLU A 176 9.29 -5.58 6.44
C GLU A 176 8.70 -6.76 7.21
N ALA A 177 7.74 -6.49 8.11
CA ALA A 177 7.06 -7.52 8.87
C ALA A 177 6.24 -8.46 7.96
N ALA A 178 5.59 -7.90 6.93
CA ALA A 178 4.74 -8.64 6.00
C ALA A 178 5.51 -9.43 4.92
N ARG A 179 6.84 -9.57 5.06
CA ARG A 179 7.63 -10.58 4.33
C ARG A 179 7.22 -12.00 4.71
N ARG A 180 6.68 -12.17 5.92
CA ARG A 180 5.90 -13.34 6.33
C ARG A 180 4.42 -12.93 6.38
N PRO A 181 3.48 -13.76 5.89
CA PRO A 181 2.08 -13.36 5.86
C PRO A 181 1.53 -13.02 7.26
N LEU A 182 0.76 -11.94 7.35
CA LEU A 182 0.13 -11.44 8.58
C LEU A 182 -1.39 -11.55 8.51
N VAL A 183 -2.04 -11.80 9.64
CA VAL A 183 -3.51 -11.85 9.72
C VAL A 183 -4.08 -10.52 10.21
N VAL A 184 -5.01 -9.97 9.43
CA VAL A 184 -5.69 -8.70 9.67
C VAL A 184 -7.14 -8.98 10.06
N GLY A 185 -7.57 -8.56 11.25
CA GLY A 185 -8.99 -8.54 11.61
C GLY A 185 -9.68 -7.28 11.10
N VAL A 186 -10.77 -7.43 10.36
CA VAL A 186 -11.53 -6.31 9.79
C VAL A 186 -12.77 -6.04 10.62
N PHE A 187 -12.87 -4.81 11.11
CA PHE A 187 -13.94 -4.29 11.95
C PHE A 187 -14.60 -3.09 11.28
N GLN A 188 -15.86 -2.87 11.59
CA GLN A 188 -16.69 -1.75 11.16
C GLN A 188 -17.60 -1.32 12.32
N ASN A 189 -17.16 -0.28 13.03
CA ASN A 189 -17.83 0.37 14.15
C ASN A 189 -18.09 -0.52 15.37
N GLN A 190 -17.34 -1.60 15.56
CA GLN A 190 -17.31 -2.29 16.86
C GLN A 190 -16.49 -1.48 17.87
N ASP A 191 -16.83 -1.66 19.15
CA ASP A 191 -16.12 -1.01 20.24
C ASP A 191 -14.74 -1.64 20.50
N SER A 192 -13.87 -0.89 21.18
CA SER A 192 -12.49 -1.31 21.45
C SER A 192 -12.39 -2.56 22.34
N SER A 193 -13.39 -2.83 23.19
CA SER A 193 -13.38 -4.04 24.04
C SER A 193 -13.63 -5.29 23.20
N PHE A 194 -14.60 -5.23 22.29
CA PHE A 194 -14.82 -6.30 21.31
C PHE A 194 -13.60 -6.52 20.40
N ILE A 195 -12.98 -5.44 19.92
CA ILE A 195 -11.77 -5.55 19.10
C ILE A 195 -10.64 -6.23 19.90
N ALA A 196 -10.40 -5.80 21.15
CA ALA A 196 -9.38 -6.37 22.01
C ALA A 196 -9.62 -7.87 22.28
N ASP A 197 -10.87 -8.24 22.56
CA ASP A 197 -11.26 -9.64 22.77
C ASP A 197 -10.97 -10.49 21.52
N MET A 198 -11.30 -10.01 20.33
CA MET A 198 -11.04 -10.76 19.08
C MET A 198 -9.55 -10.83 18.74
N VAL A 199 -8.81 -9.75 18.97
CA VAL A 199 -7.35 -9.71 18.81
C VAL A 199 -6.68 -10.76 19.68
N GLU A 200 -7.05 -10.84 20.95
CA GLU A 200 -6.45 -11.78 21.89
C GLU A 200 -6.91 -13.22 21.62
N GLN A 201 -8.21 -13.46 21.52
CA GLN A 201 -8.75 -14.82 21.43
C GLN A 201 -8.43 -15.51 20.10
N CYS A 202 -8.35 -14.76 18.99
CA CYS A 202 -7.97 -15.30 17.69
C CYS A 202 -6.45 -15.24 17.44
N GLY A 203 -5.74 -14.29 18.07
CA GLY A 203 -4.31 -14.06 17.85
C GLY A 203 -4.00 -13.20 16.62
N LEU A 204 -4.78 -12.15 16.37
CA LEU A 204 -4.63 -11.28 15.19
C LEU A 204 -3.30 -10.51 15.23
N ASP A 205 -2.62 -10.39 14.08
CA ASP A 205 -1.38 -9.61 13.97
C ASP A 205 -1.70 -8.10 13.81
N LEU A 206 -2.84 -7.78 13.19
CA LEU A 206 -3.25 -6.43 12.80
C LEU A 206 -4.77 -6.23 12.91
N VAL A 207 -5.18 -4.97 13.05
CA VAL A 207 -6.58 -4.54 12.92
C VAL A 207 -6.77 -3.73 11.62
N GLN A 208 -7.95 -3.77 11.02
CA GLN A 208 -8.38 -2.86 9.96
C GLN A 208 -9.72 -2.26 10.37
N LEU A 209 -9.77 -0.93 10.45
CA LEU A 209 -10.97 -0.16 10.78
C LEU A 209 -11.63 0.36 9.50
N HIS A 210 -12.81 -0.17 9.19
CA HIS A 210 -13.56 0.02 7.95
C HIS A 210 -14.92 0.71 8.18
N GLY A 211 -15.10 1.38 9.31
CA GLY A 211 -16.28 2.18 9.59
C GLY A 211 -15.97 3.68 9.59
N ASN A 212 -16.65 4.39 10.48
CA ASN A 212 -16.55 5.83 10.69
C ASN A 212 -15.75 6.16 11.97
N GLU A 213 -14.86 5.27 12.41
CA GLU A 213 -14.18 5.36 13.71
C GLU A 213 -13.15 6.51 13.78
N GLY A 214 -12.78 7.10 12.64
CA GLY A 214 -11.76 8.15 12.54
C GLY A 214 -10.32 7.61 12.64
N MET A 215 -9.32 8.49 12.53
CA MET A 215 -7.91 8.08 12.59
C MET A 215 -7.46 7.65 13.98
N ALA A 216 -7.89 8.38 15.03
CA ALA A 216 -7.45 8.12 16.40
C ALA A 216 -7.87 6.74 16.93
N ALA A 217 -8.94 6.16 16.38
CA ALA A 217 -9.35 4.80 16.71
C ALA A 217 -8.30 3.75 16.32
N ALA A 218 -7.42 4.05 15.35
CA ALA A 218 -6.34 3.17 14.94
C ALA A 218 -5.17 3.12 15.95
N ASN A 219 -5.28 3.81 17.08
CA ASN A 219 -4.30 3.74 18.15
C ASN A 219 -4.21 2.30 18.68
N PRO A 220 -3.00 1.70 18.81
CA PRO A 220 -2.85 0.32 19.29
C PRO A 220 -3.53 0.05 20.64
N LYS A 221 -3.63 1.05 21.54
CA LYS A 221 -4.33 0.90 22.83
C LYS A 221 -5.83 0.67 22.67
N LEU A 222 -6.44 1.13 21.58
CA LEU A 222 -7.84 0.91 21.24
C LEU A 222 -8.05 -0.34 20.38
N CYS A 223 -6.96 -0.92 19.86
CA CYS A 223 -6.96 -2.06 18.95
C CYS A 223 -6.37 -3.33 19.59
N GLY A 224 -6.55 -3.52 20.90
CA GLY A 224 -6.07 -4.72 21.58
C GLY A 224 -4.55 -4.88 21.64
N GLY A 225 -3.81 -3.78 21.53
CA GLY A 225 -2.34 -3.75 21.58
C GLY A 225 -1.65 -3.98 20.22
N VAL A 226 -2.40 -4.23 19.15
CA VAL A 226 -1.82 -4.39 17.80
C VAL A 226 -2.05 -3.15 16.93
N PRO A 227 -1.18 -2.85 15.96
CA PRO A 227 -1.35 -1.70 15.09
C PRO A 227 -2.50 -1.91 14.08
N ALA A 228 -3.05 -0.81 13.58
CA ALA A 228 -4.25 -0.83 12.76
C ALA A 228 -4.11 -0.11 11.41
N LEU A 229 -4.70 -0.69 10.37
CA LEU A 229 -4.97 -0.04 9.09
C LEU A 229 -6.25 0.79 9.20
N ARG A 230 -6.26 1.96 8.56
CA ARG A 230 -7.48 2.77 8.43
C ARG A 230 -7.97 2.78 6.99
N VAL A 231 -9.25 2.43 6.79
CA VAL A 231 -9.90 2.53 5.48
C VAL A 231 -10.50 3.91 5.28
N MET A 232 -10.35 4.48 4.08
CA MET A 232 -11.01 5.70 3.65
C MET A 232 -11.92 5.38 2.46
N ASP A 233 -13.22 5.60 2.65
CA ASP A 233 -14.21 5.46 1.59
C ASP A 233 -14.06 6.62 0.60
N ILE A 234 -13.86 6.29 -0.67
CA ILE A 234 -13.85 7.23 -1.77
C ILE A 234 -15.21 7.17 -2.48
N GLU A 235 -15.95 8.28 -2.41
CA GLU A 235 -17.22 8.42 -3.11
C GLU A 235 -16.95 8.77 -4.58
N THR A 236 -17.32 7.87 -5.50
CA THR A 236 -17.31 8.17 -6.94
C THR A 236 -18.61 8.85 -7.34
N LYS A 237 -18.55 10.01 -8.02
CA LYS A 237 -19.73 10.63 -8.63
C LYS A 237 -20.22 9.74 -9.79
N SER A 238 -21.36 9.07 -9.61
CA SER A 238 -22.04 8.40 -10.72
C SER A 238 -22.50 9.46 -11.72
N SER A 239 -21.96 9.43 -12.94
CA SER A 239 -22.47 10.21 -14.07
C SER A 239 -23.80 9.62 -14.56
N SER A 240 -24.85 9.62 -13.73
CA SER A 240 -26.21 9.37 -14.17
C SER A 240 -26.89 10.71 -14.42
N GLY A 241 -27.11 10.99 -15.70
CA GLY A 241 -27.64 12.26 -16.21
C GLY A 241 -28.93 12.73 -15.54
N GLY A 242 -28.96 14.03 -15.29
CA GLY A 242 -30.10 14.80 -14.82
C GLY A 242 -29.66 16.24 -14.68
N ALA A 243 -29.59 16.97 -15.80
CA ALA A 243 -29.38 18.40 -15.78
C ALA A 243 -30.61 19.06 -15.14
N THR A 244 -30.51 19.43 -13.88
CA THR A 244 -31.31 20.49 -13.28
C THR A 244 -30.39 21.41 -12.52
N GLU A 245 -30.51 22.68 -12.88
CA GLU A 245 -29.66 23.80 -12.53
C GLU A 245 -29.70 24.17 -11.04
N MET A 246 -28.61 24.82 -10.63
CA MET A 246 -28.50 25.78 -9.52
C MET A 246 -28.62 25.23 -8.09
N ASP A 247 -27.47 24.82 -7.55
CA ASP A 247 -27.03 25.27 -6.22
C ASP A 247 -25.53 25.62 -6.29
N GLN A 248 -25.24 26.93 -6.33
CA GLN A 248 -23.90 27.48 -6.18
C GLN A 248 -23.66 27.77 -4.70
N ASP A 249 -23.47 26.73 -3.90
CA ASP A 249 -22.78 26.86 -2.63
C ASP A 249 -22.30 25.48 -2.18
N GLU A 250 -21.07 25.12 -2.52
CA GLU A 250 -20.30 24.14 -1.78
C GLU A 250 -18.85 24.25 -2.25
N THR A 251 -17.97 24.76 -1.39
CA THR A 251 -16.53 24.54 -1.50
C THR A 251 -16.27 23.04 -1.35
N GLU A 252 -16.51 22.28 -2.41
CA GLU A 252 -16.26 20.86 -2.50
C GLU A 252 -14.75 20.67 -2.35
N THR A 253 -14.34 20.34 -1.14
CA THR A 253 -12.93 20.18 -0.78
C THR A 253 -12.40 18.95 -1.49
N ASP A 254 -11.31 19.13 -2.24
CA ASP A 254 -10.58 18.04 -2.92
C ASP A 254 -10.41 16.85 -1.95
N PRO A 255 -10.90 15.64 -2.30
CA PRO A 255 -10.83 14.47 -1.42
C PRO A 255 -9.40 14.14 -0.99
N THR A 256 -8.41 14.44 -1.83
CA THR A 256 -6.99 14.30 -1.51
C THR A 256 -6.61 15.19 -0.33
N LYS A 257 -6.96 16.48 -0.41
CA LYS A 257 -6.66 17.47 0.62
C LYS A 257 -7.34 17.09 1.95
N ARG A 258 -8.60 16.67 1.90
CA ARG A 258 -9.34 16.22 3.08
C ARG A 258 -8.65 15.04 3.78
N ILE A 259 -8.16 14.06 3.02
CA ILE A 259 -7.45 12.91 3.59
C ILE A 259 -6.12 13.35 4.21
N LEU A 260 -5.35 14.21 3.52
CA LEU A 260 -4.07 14.73 4.02
C LEU A 260 -4.23 15.54 5.32
N GLU A 261 -5.26 16.39 5.41
CA GLU A 261 -5.56 17.19 6.60
C GLU A 261 -6.08 16.33 7.77
N ALA A 262 -6.70 15.19 7.48
CA ALA A 262 -7.20 14.28 8.50
C ALA A 262 -6.13 13.32 9.05
N LEU A 263 -4.92 13.27 8.48
CA LEU A 263 -3.88 12.32 8.90
C LEU A 263 -3.48 12.52 10.36
N THR A 264 -3.41 11.41 11.10
CA THR A 264 -2.75 11.36 12.40
C THR A 264 -1.64 10.32 12.36
N ALA A 265 -0.79 10.30 13.39
CA ALA A 265 0.25 9.30 13.53
C ALA A 265 -0.29 7.95 14.03
N ASP A 266 -1.59 7.82 14.36
CA ASP A 266 -2.12 6.59 14.97
C ASP A 266 -2.12 5.39 14.02
N PRO A 267 -2.63 5.48 12.77
CA PRO A 267 -2.69 4.33 11.88
C PRO A 267 -1.30 3.83 11.46
N LEU A 268 -1.25 2.56 11.08
CA LEU A 268 -0.07 1.91 10.49
C LEU A 268 0.04 2.20 9.00
N ALA A 269 -1.11 2.23 8.31
CA ALA A 269 -1.23 2.55 6.90
C ALA A 269 -2.68 2.89 6.53
N ILE A 270 -2.84 3.50 5.36
CA ILE A 270 -4.13 3.90 4.81
C ILE A 270 -4.51 2.96 3.65
N LEU A 271 -5.76 2.52 3.66
CA LEU A 271 -6.38 1.75 2.58
C LEU A 271 -7.52 2.59 1.98
N LEU A 272 -7.52 2.78 0.67
CA LEU A 272 -8.57 3.50 -0.05
C LEU A 272 -9.54 2.48 -0.62
N ASP A 273 -10.81 2.53 -0.23
CA ASP A 273 -11.85 1.65 -0.78
C ASP A 273 -12.90 2.49 -1.52
N THR A 274 -13.25 2.10 -2.74
CA THR A 274 -14.34 2.78 -3.47
C THR A 274 -15.67 2.14 -3.18
N SER A 275 -16.61 2.97 -2.77
CA SER A 275 -18.01 2.59 -2.60
C SER A 275 -18.89 3.41 -3.54
N ILE A 276 -19.77 2.74 -4.28
CA ILE A 276 -20.78 3.43 -5.10
C ILE A 276 -21.95 3.84 -4.21
N LYS A 277 -22.27 5.13 -4.17
CA LYS A 277 -23.51 5.64 -3.56
C LYS A 277 -24.71 4.96 -4.24
N GLY A 278 -25.50 4.22 -3.45
CA GLY A 278 -26.73 3.58 -3.89
C GLY A 278 -26.78 2.07 -3.62
N ASP A 279 -25.64 1.42 -3.39
CA ASP A 279 -25.59 0.01 -3.04
C ASP A 279 -24.99 -0.19 -1.64
N LYS A 280 -25.83 -0.07 -0.60
CA LYS A 280 -25.49 -0.49 0.78
C LYS A 280 -25.42 -2.02 0.93
N SER A 281 -25.36 -2.73 -0.19
CA SER A 281 -25.12 -4.16 -0.33
C SER A 281 -23.66 -4.33 -0.78
N GLY A 282 -22.72 -4.45 0.16
CA GLY A 282 -21.30 -4.56 -0.17
C GLY A 282 -20.98 -5.64 -1.22
N GLY A 283 -20.53 -5.22 -2.41
CA GLY A 283 -20.01 -6.10 -3.46
C GLY A 283 -20.00 -5.51 -4.87
N GLY A 284 -18.82 -5.09 -5.32
CA GLY A 284 -18.33 -5.05 -6.72
C GLY A 284 -19.33 -4.80 -7.87
N THR A 285 -19.47 -3.53 -8.26
CA THR A 285 -20.31 -3.04 -9.39
C THR A 285 -19.55 -2.85 -10.71
N GLY A 286 -18.26 -3.21 -10.78
CA GLY A 286 -17.47 -3.15 -12.03
C GLY A 286 -17.16 -1.73 -12.54
N VAL A 287 -17.51 -0.67 -11.79
CA VAL A 287 -17.06 0.69 -12.08
C VAL A 287 -15.63 0.83 -11.58
N THR A 288 -14.73 1.15 -12.50
CA THR A 288 -13.31 1.41 -12.22
C THR A 288 -13.18 2.67 -11.37
N PHE A 289 -12.53 2.51 -10.22
CA PHE A 289 -12.08 3.58 -9.30
C PHE A 289 -11.42 4.73 -10.07
N ASP A 290 -11.65 5.97 -9.63
CA ASP A 290 -10.89 7.13 -10.12
C ASP A 290 -9.51 7.16 -9.47
N TRP A 291 -8.55 6.48 -10.12
CA TRP A 291 -7.24 6.19 -9.51
C TRP A 291 -6.38 7.43 -9.24
N THR A 292 -6.84 8.58 -9.73
CA THR A 292 -6.22 9.89 -9.55
C THR A 292 -6.06 10.28 -8.08
N ILE A 293 -6.97 9.87 -7.18
CA ILE A 293 -6.83 10.18 -5.74
C ILE A 293 -5.65 9.41 -5.12
N ALA A 294 -5.49 8.14 -5.48
CA ALA A 294 -4.36 7.33 -5.03
C ALA A 294 -3.04 7.88 -5.59
N GLU A 295 -3.02 8.30 -6.84
CA GLU A 295 -1.87 8.99 -7.45
C GLU A 295 -1.56 10.30 -6.71
N ALA A 296 -2.57 11.13 -6.42
CA ALA A 296 -2.39 12.41 -5.76
C ALA A 296 -1.86 12.26 -4.33
N LEU A 297 -2.37 11.30 -3.55
CA LEU A 297 -1.86 11.00 -2.20
C LEU A 297 -0.42 10.51 -2.25
N GLN A 298 -0.10 9.62 -3.20
CA GLN A 298 1.27 9.15 -3.39
C GLN A 298 2.19 10.26 -3.88
N ASN A 299 1.74 11.20 -4.71
CA ASN A 299 2.53 12.37 -5.11
C ASN A 299 2.85 13.30 -3.92
N ASN A 300 2.04 13.25 -2.86
CA ASN A 300 2.31 13.90 -1.57
C ASN A 300 3.16 13.03 -0.62
N GLY A 301 3.59 11.85 -1.05
CA GLY A 301 4.47 10.94 -0.31
C GLY A 301 3.75 9.90 0.55
N LEU A 302 2.41 9.86 0.55
CA LEU A 302 1.65 8.89 1.35
C LEU A 302 1.53 7.54 0.60
N PRO A 303 2.17 6.45 1.07
CA PRO A 303 1.91 5.11 0.54
C PRO A 303 0.49 4.68 0.92
N VAL A 304 -0.28 4.21 -0.06
CA VAL A 304 -1.66 3.75 0.15
C VAL A 304 -1.87 2.35 -0.43
N LEU A 305 -2.69 1.55 0.26
CA LEU A 305 -3.32 0.40 -0.35
C LEU A 305 -4.56 0.85 -1.11
N ILE A 306 -4.85 0.24 -2.26
CA ILE A 306 -6.10 0.46 -3.00
C ILE A 306 -6.96 -0.81 -2.98
N ALA A 307 -8.27 -0.61 -2.84
CA ALA A 307 -9.29 -1.64 -2.88
C ALA A 307 -10.44 -1.18 -3.78
N GLY A 308 -11.52 -1.96 -3.82
CA GLY A 308 -12.72 -1.62 -4.57
C GLY A 308 -12.66 -2.13 -6.02
N GLY A 309 -13.50 -3.12 -6.33
CA GLY A 309 -13.68 -3.61 -7.70
C GLY A 309 -12.48 -4.31 -8.35
N LEU A 310 -11.37 -4.53 -7.62
CA LEU A 310 -10.19 -5.23 -8.14
C LEU A 310 -10.48 -6.72 -8.39
N GLN A 311 -10.01 -7.23 -9.52
CA GLN A 311 -10.15 -8.61 -10.01
C GLN A 311 -8.86 -9.04 -10.71
N ALA A 312 -8.70 -10.33 -11.00
CA ALA A 312 -7.48 -10.82 -11.67
C ALA A 312 -7.27 -10.15 -13.04
N GLU A 313 -8.37 -9.78 -13.71
CA GLU A 313 -8.39 -9.24 -15.07
C GLU A 313 -8.02 -7.76 -15.14
N ASN A 314 -8.22 -6.97 -14.07
CA ASN A 314 -7.99 -5.52 -14.07
C ASN A 314 -6.78 -5.09 -13.23
N VAL A 315 -6.26 -5.96 -12.36
CA VAL A 315 -5.23 -5.56 -11.39
C VAL A 315 -3.90 -5.20 -12.04
N GLU A 316 -3.53 -5.81 -13.18
CA GLU A 316 -2.31 -5.43 -13.89
C GLU A 316 -2.36 -3.98 -14.37
N SER A 317 -3.51 -3.55 -14.88
CA SER A 317 -3.72 -2.16 -15.31
C SER A 317 -3.66 -1.22 -14.11
N ALA A 318 -4.32 -1.56 -13.00
CA ALA A 318 -4.29 -0.74 -11.79
C ALA A 318 -2.86 -0.58 -11.26
N VAL A 319 -2.10 -1.68 -11.16
CA VAL A 319 -0.71 -1.65 -10.70
C VAL A 319 0.21 -0.90 -11.66
N SER A 320 0.03 -1.06 -12.96
CA SER A 320 0.90 -0.43 -13.97
C SER A 320 0.69 1.08 -14.04
N SER A 321 -0.55 1.54 -13.96
CA SER A 321 -0.92 2.96 -14.06
C SER A 321 -0.66 3.69 -12.74
N VAL A 322 -1.17 3.15 -11.63
CA VAL A 322 -1.27 3.86 -10.34
C VAL A 322 -0.06 3.58 -9.45
N ARG A 323 0.56 2.41 -9.63
CA ARG A 323 1.69 1.91 -8.81
C ARG A 323 1.44 2.05 -7.31
N PRO A 324 0.26 1.62 -6.81
CA PRO A 324 -0.10 1.78 -5.41
C PRO A 324 0.90 1.02 -4.54
N TRP A 325 1.14 1.47 -3.30
CA TRP A 325 1.99 0.72 -2.37
C TRP A 325 1.47 -0.70 -2.12
N GLY A 326 0.16 -0.88 -2.07
CA GLY A 326 -0.45 -2.20 -2.00
C GLY A 326 -1.81 -2.28 -2.69
N VAL A 327 -2.28 -3.50 -2.90
CA VAL A 327 -3.63 -3.78 -3.40
C VAL A 327 -4.37 -4.69 -2.43
N ASP A 328 -5.68 -4.52 -2.29
CA ASP A 328 -6.57 -5.37 -1.50
C ASP A 328 -7.70 -5.93 -2.38
N VAL A 329 -7.90 -7.24 -2.32
CA VAL A 329 -8.98 -7.91 -3.05
C VAL A 329 -9.84 -8.74 -2.12
N SER A 330 -11.15 -8.69 -2.33
CA SER A 330 -12.13 -9.49 -1.60
C SER A 330 -13.01 -10.28 -2.56
N SER A 331 -14.07 -9.65 -3.09
CA SER A 331 -15.08 -10.32 -3.93
C SER A 331 -14.60 -10.66 -5.33
N GLY A 332 -13.60 -9.94 -5.87
CA GLY A 332 -13.09 -10.16 -7.22
C GLY A 332 -12.33 -11.48 -7.44
N VAL A 333 -12.12 -12.26 -6.38
CA VAL A 333 -11.47 -13.59 -6.41
C VAL A 333 -12.30 -14.64 -5.68
N GLU A 334 -13.61 -14.43 -5.56
CA GLU A 334 -14.54 -15.34 -4.90
C GLU A 334 -15.32 -16.20 -5.91
N ALA A 335 -15.56 -17.46 -5.55
CA ALA A 335 -16.56 -18.29 -6.22
C ALA A 335 -17.98 -17.94 -5.74
N SER A 336 -18.10 -17.67 -4.45
CA SER A 336 -19.30 -17.14 -3.79
C SER A 336 -18.87 -16.33 -2.56
N PRO A 337 -19.73 -15.47 -1.96
CA PRO A 337 -19.35 -14.68 -0.79
C PRO A 337 -18.73 -15.53 0.32
N GLY A 338 -17.47 -15.23 0.68
CA GLY A 338 -16.73 -15.95 1.73
C GLY A 338 -16.06 -17.25 1.28
N GLN A 339 -16.18 -17.66 0.02
CA GLN A 339 -15.46 -18.80 -0.56
C GLN A 339 -14.56 -18.34 -1.69
N LYS A 340 -13.25 -18.47 -1.53
CA LYS A 340 -12.29 -18.03 -2.54
C LYS A 340 -12.23 -19.00 -3.73
N ASN A 341 -12.11 -18.44 -4.93
CA ASN A 341 -11.74 -19.20 -6.11
C ASN A 341 -10.21 -19.26 -6.17
N HIS A 342 -9.64 -20.42 -5.90
CA HIS A 342 -8.19 -20.59 -5.78
C HIS A 342 -7.42 -20.20 -7.05
N LYS A 343 -8.02 -20.45 -8.23
CA LYS A 343 -7.43 -20.03 -9.52
C LYS A 343 -7.40 -18.51 -9.64
N GLN A 344 -8.48 -17.83 -9.26
CA GLN A 344 -8.53 -16.37 -9.31
C GLN A 344 -7.62 -15.71 -8.27
N VAL A 345 -7.53 -16.25 -7.05
CA VAL A 345 -6.56 -15.78 -6.04
C VAL A 345 -5.13 -15.88 -6.57
N THR A 346 -4.78 -17.03 -7.15
CA THR A 346 -3.45 -17.26 -7.71
C THR A 346 -3.17 -16.34 -8.91
N ALA A 347 -4.13 -16.20 -9.82
CA ALA A 347 -4.02 -15.31 -10.97
C ALA A 347 -3.86 -13.86 -10.53
N PHE A 348 -4.70 -13.38 -9.62
CA PHE A 348 -4.63 -12.02 -9.07
C PHE A 348 -3.24 -11.71 -8.49
N CYS A 349 -2.73 -12.53 -7.57
CA CYS A 349 -1.44 -12.26 -6.94
C CYS A 349 -0.27 -12.40 -7.93
N THR A 350 -0.38 -13.28 -8.92
CA THR A 350 0.62 -13.41 -9.99
C THR A 350 0.64 -12.17 -10.87
N ASN A 351 -0.53 -11.69 -11.29
CA ASN A 351 -0.71 -10.50 -12.10
C ASN A 351 -0.20 -9.24 -11.39
N VAL A 352 -0.46 -9.08 -10.09
CA VAL A 352 0.11 -7.99 -9.29
C VAL A 352 1.64 -8.03 -9.31
N ARG A 353 2.24 -9.19 -9.02
CA ARG A 353 3.71 -9.32 -8.98
C ARG A 353 4.35 -9.11 -10.34
N HIS A 354 3.71 -9.62 -11.39
CA HIS A 354 4.15 -9.42 -12.76
C HIS A 354 4.13 -7.93 -13.11
N ALA A 355 2.99 -7.25 -12.95
CA ALA A 355 2.85 -5.82 -13.22
C ALA A 355 3.80 -4.97 -12.36
N ALA A 356 3.97 -5.28 -11.07
CA ALA A 356 4.90 -4.58 -10.18
C ALA A 356 6.37 -4.74 -10.66
N LYS A 357 6.73 -5.94 -11.12
CA LYS A 357 8.06 -6.21 -11.69
C LYS A 357 8.27 -5.50 -13.02
N GLU A 358 7.31 -5.54 -13.94
CA GLU A 358 7.41 -4.84 -15.23
C GLU A 358 7.45 -3.32 -15.04
N ALA A 359 6.61 -2.80 -14.15
CA ALA A 359 6.67 -1.40 -13.76
C ALA A 359 8.04 -1.02 -13.20
N SER A 360 8.73 -1.94 -12.51
CA SER A 360 10.10 -1.72 -12.02
C SER A 360 11.21 -1.93 -13.09
N LYS A 361 10.89 -2.50 -14.27
CA LYS A 361 11.84 -2.73 -15.37
C LYS A 361 11.89 -1.60 -16.39
N GLY A 362 10.86 -0.75 -16.46
CA GLY A 362 10.89 0.50 -17.25
C GLY A 362 11.88 1.53 -16.71
N PHE A 363 12.92 1.07 -16.03
CA PHE A 363 13.86 1.78 -15.19
C PHE A 363 15.27 1.25 -15.48
#